data_AF-J9DSA2-F1
#
_entry.id   AF-J9DSA2-F1
#
_cell.length_a   1.000
_cell.length_b   1.000
_cell.length_c   1.000
_cell.angle_alpha   90.00
_cell.angle_beta   90.00
_cell.angle_gamma   90.00
#
_symmetry.space_group_name_H-M   'P 1'
#
loop_
_entity.id
_entity.type
_entity.pdbx_description
1 polymer ?
#
loop_
_entity_poly.entity_id
_entity_poly.type
_entity_poly.pdbx_seq_one_letter_code
_entity_poly.pdbx_strand_id
1 'polypeptide(L)' 'AFSGGSSDWAKQSTNVKYSYTIELRPSKSSMDGFILDRRELIPIGRETYEGIKVVIDKVIMEYKQGR' A
#
# COMPACT_ATOMS: atom_id res chain seq x y z
N ALA A 1 7.94 17.44 7.05
CA ALA A 1 8.20 16.06 7.48
C ALA A 1 6.97 15.57 8.24
N PHE A 2 6.53 14.34 8.00
CA PHE A 2 5.47 13.69 8.76
C PHE A 2 6.11 12.67 9.70
N SER A 3 5.59 12.50 10.91
CA SER A 3 6.09 11.53 11.91
C SER A 3 4.92 10.91 12.67
N GLY A 4 5.14 9.72 13.24
CA GLY A 4 4.14 9.04 14.07
C GLY A 4 3.06 8.29 13.29
N GLY A 5 3.26 8.05 11.99
CA GLY A 5 2.37 7.20 11.19
C GLY A 5 2.40 5.75 11.68
N SER A 6 1.31 5.02 11.45
CA SER A 6 1.21 3.60 11.81
C SER A 6 2.28 2.74 11.13
N SER A 7 2.63 3.04 9.87
CA SER A 7 3.69 2.36 9.13
C SER A 7 5.06 2.54 9.78
N ASP A 8 5.36 3.75 10.28
CA ASP A 8 6.61 4.08 10.95
C ASP A 8 6.70 3.37 12.31
N TRP A 9 5.60 3.43 13.09
CA TRP A 9 5.51 2.73 14.36
C TRP A 9 5.66 1.22 14.17
N ALA A 10 4.97 0.61 13.21
CA ALA A 10 5.09 -0.82 12.95
C ALA A 10 6.52 -1.21 12.55
N LYS A 11 7.19 -0.36 11.77
CA LYS A 11 8.58 -0.55 11.36
C LYS A 11 9.57 -0.43 12.52
N GLN A 12 9.30 0.46 13.47
CA GLN A 12 10.15 0.71 14.64
C GLN A 12 9.91 -0.30 15.78
N SER A 13 8.64 -0.60 16.07
CA SER A 13 8.21 -1.36 17.25
C SER A 13 8.12 -2.87 17.03
N THR A 14 8.30 -3.34 15.79
CA THR A 14 8.27 -4.77 15.47
C THR A 14 9.47 -5.15 14.60
N ASN A 15 9.69 -6.45 14.37
CA ASN A 15 10.73 -6.94 13.48
C ASN A 15 10.28 -7.06 12.00
N VAL A 16 9.25 -6.31 11.60
CA VAL A 16 8.75 -6.37 10.21
C VAL A 16 9.73 -5.72 9.24
N LYS A 17 10.15 -6.48 8.23
CA LYS A 17 11.09 -5.98 7.20
C LYS A 17 10.44 -4.97 6.26
N TYR A 18 9.16 -5.13 5.97
CA TYR A 18 8.43 -4.35 4.97
C TYR A 18 7.18 -3.72 5.59
N SER A 19 7.08 -2.39 5.56
CA SER A 19 5.95 -1.61 6.07
C SER A 19 5.66 -0.49 5.08
N TYR A 20 4.42 -0.40 4.59
CA TYR A 20 4.03 0.53 3.52
C TYR A 20 2.68 1.17 3.84
N THR A 21 2.53 2.42 3.41
CA THR A 21 1.24 3.13 3.35
C THR A 21 0.90 3.36 1.88
N ILE A 22 -0.26 2.89 1.45
CA ILE A 22 -0.72 2.99 0.06
C ILE A 22 -1.89 3.97 0.03
N GLU A 23 -1.71 5.08 -0.68
CA GLU A 23 -2.75 6.08 -0.92
C GLU A 23 -3.43 5.78 -2.26
N LEU A 24 -4.75 5.64 -2.25
CA LEU A 24 -5.54 5.26 -3.42
C LEU A 24 -5.93 6.50 -4.26
N ARG A 25 -6.60 6.24 -5.38
CA ARG A 25 -7.28 7.27 -6.17
C ARG A 25 -8.31 8.05 -5.34
N PRO A 26 -8.68 9.25 -5.79
CA PRO A 26 -8.14 9.95 -6.96
C PRO A 26 -6.75 10.53 -6.70
N SER A 27 -6.10 11.01 -7.77
CA SER A 27 -4.83 11.74 -7.64
C SER A 27 -4.95 12.86 -6.60
N LYS A 28 -3.85 13.17 -5.92
CA LYS A 28 -3.74 14.34 -5.02
C LYS A 28 -4.18 15.66 -5.69
N SER A 29 -4.09 15.75 -7.02
CA SER A 29 -4.51 16.92 -7.80
C SER A 29 -6.00 16.93 -8.16
N SER A 30 -6.76 15.89 -7.83
CA SER A 30 -8.20 15.86 -8.05
C SER A 30 -8.93 16.76 -7.06
N MET A 31 -9.92 17.50 -7.56
CA MET A 31 -10.77 18.34 -6.71
C MET A 31 -11.66 17.53 -5.77
N ASP A 32 -12.02 16.31 -6.16
CA ASP A 32 -12.99 15.51 -5.42
C ASP A 32 -12.40 14.85 -4.16
N GLY A 33 -11.07 14.69 -4.11
CA GLY A 33 -10.35 14.18 -2.94
C GLY A 33 -10.94 12.86 -2.41
N PHE A 34 -11.67 12.91 -1.31
CA PHE A 34 -12.29 11.74 -0.68
C PHE A 34 -13.59 11.27 -1.37
N ILE A 35 -14.16 12.07 -2.26
CA ILE A 35 -15.35 11.72 -3.03
C ILE A 35 -14.90 11.02 -4.31
N LEU A 36 -15.41 9.82 -4.53
CA LEU A 36 -15.06 8.99 -5.67
C LEU A 36 -16.31 8.59 -6.45
N ASP A 37 -16.23 8.69 -7.78
CA ASP A 37 -17.27 8.16 -8.67
C ASP A 37 -17.45 6.65 -8.48
N ARG A 38 -18.70 6.18 -8.41
CA ARG A 38 -19.05 4.76 -8.26
C ARG A 38 -18.37 3.88 -9.33
N ARG A 39 -18.14 4.40 -10.53
CA ARG A 39 -17.49 3.69 -11.64
C ARG A 39 -16.04 3.31 -11.33
N GLU A 40 -15.38 4.03 -10.41
CA GLU A 40 -13.99 3.81 -10.04
C GLU A 40 -13.81 2.76 -8.91
N LEU A 41 -14.90 2.31 -8.25
CA LEU A 41 -14.81 1.36 -7.12
C LEU A 41 -14.12 0.05 -7.50
N ILE A 42 -14.53 -0.58 -8.60
CA ILE A 42 -13.93 -1.83 -9.08
C ILE A 42 -12.55 -1.62 -9.70
N PRO A 43 -12.34 -0.59 -10.55
CA PRO A 43 -11.00 -0.25 -11.06
C PRO A 43 -9.93 -0.08 -9.98
N ILE A 44 -10.22 0.69 -8.91
CA ILE A 44 -9.27 0.91 -7.81
C ILE A 44 -8.95 -0.40 -7.09
N GLY A 45 -9.96 -1.21 -6.81
CA GLY A 45 -9.75 -2.50 -6.17
C GLY A 45 -8.84 -3.41 -7.00
N ARG A 46 -9.07 -3.45 -8.32
CA ARG A 46 -8.27 -4.27 -9.25
C ARG A 46 -6.82 -3.80 -9.29
N GLU A 47 -6.56 -2.53 -9.56
CA GLU A 47 -5.18 -2.03 -9.68
C GLU A 47 -4.40 -2.13 -8.35
N THR A 48 -5.08 -1.87 -7.23
CA THR A 48 -4.47 -1.97 -5.89
C THR A 48 -4.09 -3.43 -5.61
N TYR A 49 -4.99 -4.36 -5.92
CA TYR A 49 -4.74 -5.78 -5.71
C TYR A 49 -3.59 -6.31 -6.58
N GLU A 50 -3.53 -5.92 -7.85
CA GLU A 50 -2.41 -6.27 -8.73
C GLU A 50 -1.07 -5.79 -8.17
N GLY A 51 -1.00 -4.55 -7.65
CA GLY A 51 0.19 -4.03 -7.00
C GLY A 51 0.58 -4.79 -5.73
N ILE A 52 -0.40 -5.11 -4.87
CA ILE A 52 -0.18 -5.88 -3.64
C ILE A 52 0.39 -7.28 -3.95
N LYS A 53 -0.13 -7.97 -4.98
CA LYS A 53 0.38 -9.29 -5.38
C LYS A 53 1.88 -9.26 -5.68
N VAL A 54 2.34 -8.27 -6.44
CA VAL A 54 3.77 -8.11 -6.78
C VAL A 54 4.64 -8.02 -5.52
N VAL A 55 4.20 -7.23 -4.53
CA VAL A 55 4.93 -7.08 -3.26
C VAL A 55 4.92 -8.39 -2.48
N ILE A 56 3.76 -9.05 -2.36
CA ILE A 56 3.64 -10.35 -1.66
C ILE A 56 4.54 -11.39 -2.30
N ASP A 57 4.50 -11.54 -3.62
CA ASP A 57 5.32 -12.49 -4.37
C ASP A 57 6.80 -12.23 -4.12
N LYS A 58 7.22 -10.95 -4.13
CA LYS A 58 8.60 -10.57 -3.83
C LYS A 58 9.01 -10.93 -2.40
N VAL A 59 8.16 -10.67 -1.41
CA VAL A 59 8.41 -11.02 0.00
C VAL A 59 8.54 -12.54 0.17
N ILE A 60 7.65 -13.32 -0.46
CA ILE A 60 7.69 -14.78 -0.42
C ILE A 60 8.98 -15.30 -1.08
N MET A 61 9.37 -14.77 -2.24
CA MET A 61 10.59 -15.17 -2.92
C MET A 61 11.83 -14.92 -2.05
N GLU A 62 11.95 -13.76 -1.43
CA GLU A 62 13.08 -13.45 -0.54
C GLU A 62 13.09 -14.33 0.70
N TYR A 63 11.93 -14.60 1.30
CA TYR A 63 11.83 -15.50 2.45
C TYR A 63 12.33 -16.91 2.12
N LYS A 64 12.03 -17.40 0.92
CA LYS A 64 12.52 -18.70 0.43
C LYS A 64 14.01 -18.72 0.12
N GLN A 65 14.58 -17.60 -0.34
CA GLN A 65 16.01 -17.48 -0.67
C GLN A 65 16.90 -17.25 0.56
N GLY A 66 16.34 -16.70 1.63
CA GLY A 66 17.03 -16.50 2.92
C GLY A 66 16.97 -17.70 3.86
N ARG A 67 16.40 -18.83 3.42
CA ARG A 67 16.53 -20.15 4.03
C ARG A 67 17.44 -21.01 3.16
#